data_AF-A0A945VSK5-F1
#
_entry.id   AF-A0A945VSK5-F1
#
_cell.length_a   1.000
_cell.length_b   1.000
_cell.length_c   1.000
_cell.angle_alpha   90.00
_cell.angle_beta   90.00
_cell.angle_gamma   90.00
#
_symmetry.space_group_name_H-M   'P 1'
#
loop_
_entity.id
_entity.type
_entity.pdbx_description
1 polymer ?
#
loop_
_entity_poly.entity_id
_entity_poly.type
_entity_poly.pdbx_seq_one_letter_code
_entity_poly.pdbx_strand_id
1 'polypeptide(L)' 'GNINDQGFQEVWEGKKRKEQLRFMLNDLDISECRQNCRMDEVNRYLWGLKNPNPHVNFI' A
#
# COMPACT_ATOMS: atom_id res chain seq x y z
N GLY A 1 7.95 -8.21 12.39
CA GLY A 1 8.35 -8.74 13.69
C GLY A 1 7.80 -10.14 13.81
N ASN A 2 7.78 -10.67 15.02
CA ASN A 2 7.14 -11.94 15.34
C ASN A 2 6.10 -11.68 16.43
N ILE A 3 4.84 -12.03 16.18
CA ILE A 3 3.74 -11.79 17.12
C ILE A 3 3.80 -12.66 18.38
N ASN A 4 4.62 -13.72 18.35
CA ASN A 4 4.87 -14.55 19.54
C ASN A 4 5.91 -13.91 20.48
N ASP A 5 6.75 -13.02 19.96
CA ASP A 5 7.84 -12.37 20.71
C ASP A 5 7.54 -10.89 21.01
N GLN A 6 6.69 -10.25 20.19
CA GLN A 6 6.36 -8.82 20.25
C GLN A 6 4.85 -8.63 20.15
N GLY A 7 4.31 -7.61 20.82
CA GLY A 7 2.90 -7.27 20.70
C GLY A 7 2.52 -6.83 19.28
N PHE A 8 1.26 -7.05 18.89
CA PHE A 8 0.75 -6.61 17.57
C PHE A 8 1.03 -5.14 17.31
N GLN A 9 0.75 -4.27 18.28
CA GLN A 9 0.96 -2.83 18.16
C GLN A 9 2.44 -2.51 17.90
N GLU A 10 3.37 -3.18 18.58
CA GLU A 10 4.80 -2.98 18.38
C GLU A 10 5.22 -3.41 16.96
N VAL A 11 4.70 -4.53 16.47
CA VAL A 11 4.98 -5.00 15.11
C VAL A 11 4.39 -4.05 14.07
N TRP A 12 3.20 -3.51 14.30
CA TRP A 12 2.46 -2.69 13.35
C TRP A 12 2.89 -1.21 13.34
N GLU A 13 3.17 -0.64 14.50
CA GLU A 13 3.53 0.78 14.66
C GLU A 13 5.04 0.99 14.83
N GLY A 14 5.79 -0.12 14.93
CA GLY A 14 7.23 -0.12 15.12
C GLY A 14 8.02 0.45 13.96
N LYS A 15 9.27 0.81 14.26
CA LYS A 15 10.20 1.45 13.32
C LYS A 15 10.36 0.68 12.01
N LYS A 16 10.50 -0.65 12.10
CA LYS A 16 10.65 -1.52 10.92
C LYS A 16 9.47 -1.42 9.96
N ARG A 17 8.23 -1.33 10.49
CA ARG A 17 7.03 -1.20 9.65
C ARG A 17 6.99 0.16 8.96
N LYS A 18 7.38 1.23 9.66
CA LYS A 18 7.49 2.60 9.10
C LYS A 18 8.54 2.69 8.00
N GLU A 19 9.71 2.08 8.19
CA GLU A 19 10.79 2.03 7.18
C GLU A 19 10.33 1.29 5.92
N GLN A 20 9.70 0.13 6.08
CA GLN A 20 9.14 -0.62 4.95
C GLN A 20 8.04 0.16 4.23
N LEU A 21 7.17 0.86 4.97
CA LEU A 21 6.14 1.70 4.37
C LEU A 21 6.76 2.84 3.55
N ARG A 22 7.79 3.50 4.07
CA ARG A 22 8.52 4.54 3.35
C ARG A 22 9.11 4.00 2.04
N PHE A 23 9.80 2.86 2.11
CA PHE A 23 10.38 2.22 0.93
C PHE A 23 9.31 1.90 -0.13
N MET A 24 8.21 1.25 0.28
CA MET A 24 7.12 0.90 -0.64
C MET A 24 6.46 2.12 -1.30
N LEU A 25 6.40 3.26 -0.62
CA LEU A 25 5.75 4.46 -1.14
C LEU A 25 6.64 5.31 -2.06
N ASN A 26 7.96 5.23 -1.91
CA ASN A 26 8.88 6.18 -2.55
C ASN A 26 9.93 5.52 -3.45
N ASP A 27 10.35 4.29 -3.14
CA ASP A 27 11.56 3.71 -3.69
C ASP A 27 11.31 2.39 -4.45
N LEU A 28 10.21 1.68 -4.14
CA LEU A 28 9.87 0.43 -4.81
C LEU A 28 9.41 0.69 -6.25
N ASP A 29 10.22 0.25 -7.22
CA ASP A 29 9.82 0.23 -8.62
C ASP A 29 8.79 -0.89 -8.86
N ILE A 30 7.61 -0.49 -9.35
CA ILE A 30 6.49 -1.39 -9.66
C ILE A 30 6.20 -1.44 -11.16
N SER A 31 7.10 -0.94 -12.00
CA SER A 31 6.99 -0.94 -13.47
C SER A 31 6.76 -2.35 -14.04
N GLU A 32 7.45 -3.34 -13.49
CA GLU A 32 7.34 -4.76 -13.87
C GLU A 32 6.30 -5.54 -13.03
N CYS A 33 5.60 -4.87 -12.10
CA CYS A 33 4.55 -5.48 -11.31
C CYS A 33 3.24 -5.59 -12.11
N ARG A 34 2.26 -6.37 -11.61
CA ARG A 34 0.88 -6.51 -12.15
C ARG A 34 0.64 -7.51 -13.28
N GLN A 35 1.65 -8.19 -13.81
CA GLN A 35 1.40 -9.20 -14.86
C GLN A 35 0.45 -10.34 -14.43
N ASN A 36 0.40 -10.67 -13.13
CA ASN A 36 -0.53 -11.64 -12.53
C ASN A 36 -1.01 -11.22 -11.12
N CYS A 37 -1.08 -9.92 -10.84
CA CYS A 37 -1.37 -9.44 -9.48
C CYS A 37 -2.87 -9.36 -9.19
N ARG A 38 -3.37 -10.20 -8.29
CA ARG A 38 -4.77 -10.13 -7.79
C ARG A 38 -5.13 -8.79 -7.15
N MET A 39 -4.14 -8.08 -6.63
CA MET A 39 -4.33 -6.78 -5.99
C MET A 39 -4.40 -5.62 -6.98
N ASP A 40 -4.18 -5.85 -8.28
CA ASP A 40 -4.12 -4.76 -9.27
C ASP A 40 -5.42 -3.96 -9.33
N GLU A 41 -6.57 -4.63 -9.36
CA GLU A 41 -7.88 -4.00 -9.40
C GLU A 41 -8.13 -3.08 -8.19
N VAL A 42 -7.90 -3.60 -6.99
CA VAL A 42 -8.01 -2.83 -5.74
C VAL A 42 -7.05 -1.64 -5.75
N ASN A 43 -5.81 -1.83 -6.21
CA ASN A 43 -4.83 -0.76 -6.29
C ASN A 43 -5.24 0.35 -7.28
N ARG A 44 -5.82 0.00 -8.43
CA ARG A 44 -6.35 0.98 -9.40
C ARG A 44 -7.50 1.79 -8.81
N TYR A 45 -8.42 1.11 -8.11
CA TYR A 45 -9.53 1.77 -7.41
C TYR A 45 -9.04 2.77 -6.35
N LEU A 46 -8.14 2.32 -5.46
CA LEU A 46 -7.55 3.18 -4.43
C LEU A 46 -6.76 4.35 -5.03
N TRP A 47 -6.09 4.14 -6.16
CA TRP A 47 -5.41 5.20 -6.87
C TRP A 47 -6.38 6.26 -7.39
N GLY A 48 -7.53 5.84 -7.94
CA GLY A 48 -8.59 6.76 -8.39
C GLY A 48 -9.22 7.56 -7.26
N LEU A 49 -9.38 6.96 -6.07
CA LEU A 49 -9.85 7.69 -4.88
C LEU A 49 -8.85 8.77 -4.42
N LYS A 50 -7.55 8.48 -4.51
CA LYS A 50 -6.49 9.42 -4.14
C LYS A 50 -6.25 10.49 -5.21
N ASN A 51 -6.51 10.17 -6.48
CA ASN A 51 -6.33 11.04 -7.64
C ASN A 51 -7.68 11.18 -8.37
N PRO A 52 -8.68 11.85 -7.75
CA PRO A 52 -9.99 11.94 -8.33
C PRO A 52 -9.93 12.71 -9.65
N ASN A 53 -10.58 12.16 -10.68
CA ASN A 53 -10.76 12.87 -11.94
C ASN A 53 -11.72 14.06 -11.74
N PRO A 54 -11.61 15.14 -12.54
CA PRO A 54 -12.47 16.32 -12.40
C PRO A 54 -13.99 16.03 -12.44
N HIS A 55 -14.38 14.89 -13.02
CA HIS A 55 -15.76 14.47 -13.27
C HIS A 55 -16.18 13.20 -12.53
N VAL A 56 -15.55 12.81 -11.41
CA VAL A 56 -16.00 11.61 -10.66
C VAL A 56 -17.34 11.78 -9.93
N ASN A 57 -17.96 12.95 -10.00
CA ASN A 57 -19.38 13.08 -9.67
C ASN A 57 -20.19 12.71 -10.90
N PHE A 58 -20.85 11.54 -10.89
CA PHE A 58 -22.28 11.37 -11.20
C PHE A 58 -22.62 9.86 -11.10
N ILE A 59 -23.06 9.44 -9.91
CA ILE A 59 -24.34 8.76 -9.59
C ILE A 59 -24.38 8.56 -8.07
#